data_AF-A0A4Q8P7B7-F1
#
_entry.id   AF-A0A4Q8P7B7-F1
#
_cell.length_a   1.000
_cell.length_b   1.000
_cell.length_c   1.000
_cell.angle_alpha   90.00
_cell.angle_beta   90.00
_cell.angle_gamma   90.00
#
_symmetry.space_group_name_H-M   'P 1'
#
loop_
_entity.id
_entity.type
_entity.pdbx_description
1 polymer ?
#
loop_
_entity_poly.entity_id
_entity_poly.type
_entity_poly.pdbx_seq_one_letter_code
_entity_poly.pdbx_strand_id
1 'polypeptide(L)'
;YVVQLKTPDTLNLGYVSPAANLPLKPMVGKDLCVNIELDGGGKRHISGLVTAARVVGHEGRSVTYELRMEPWVKLLTHTSDYKAFQNKTVVDILDEVLAEYPYPVEKRLVESYPVRTWQVQYGETDFDFLQRLMQEWGIYWWFEHSEDSHTLVLADAISAHKACPDSPLVEWHQEGLKLDKEFIHTITANESLRTGQWVLDDFDFTKPRSLLANTVANPRETGHATYEHYEWPGDYFDKSEGEMLTRIRMEAQRSPGSRVLGGGNIR
;
A
#
# COMPACT_ATOMS: atom_id res chain seq x y z
N TYR A 1 -4.73 11.37 2.26
CA TYR A 1 -4.82 12.38 3.33
C TYR A 1 -5.74 13.51 2.93
N VAL A 2 -6.40 14.15 3.90
CA VAL A 2 -7.15 15.40 3.70
C VAL A 2 -6.43 16.49 4.48
N VAL A 3 -5.98 17.53 3.80
CA VAL A 3 -5.24 18.66 4.37
C VAL A 3 -6.17 19.87 4.42
N GLN A 4 -6.37 20.43 5.61
CA GLN A 4 -7.11 21.67 5.77
C GLN A 4 -6.13 22.84 5.88
N LEU A 5 -6.38 23.88 5.08
CA LEU A 5 -5.56 25.08 5.02
C LEU A 5 -6.42 26.30 5.34
N LYS A 6 -5.86 27.26 6.08
CA LYS A 6 -6.55 28.50 6.45
C LYS A 6 -5.71 29.70 6.05
N THR A 7 -6.33 30.72 5.45
CA THR A 7 -5.63 31.98 5.16
C THR A 7 -5.16 32.64 6.45
N PRO A 8 -4.02 33.36 6.46
CA PRO A 8 -3.61 34.15 7.62
C PRO A 8 -4.64 35.22 7.99
N ASP A 9 -4.95 35.36 9.28
CA ASP A 9 -5.93 36.33 9.78
C ASP A 9 -5.52 37.80 9.50
N THR A 10 -4.23 38.07 9.38
CA THR A 10 -3.65 39.41 9.18
C THR A 10 -3.87 39.99 7.78
N LEU A 11 -4.21 39.15 6.79
CA LEU A 11 -4.38 39.56 5.39
C LEU A 11 -5.83 39.85 5.00
N ASN A 12 -6.78 39.78 5.94
CA ASN A 12 -8.23 39.88 5.69
C ASN A 12 -8.84 41.16 6.30
N LEU A 13 -8.26 42.33 5.99
CA LEU A 13 -8.84 43.65 6.31
C LEU A 13 -9.73 44.10 5.13
N GLY A 14 -11.02 43.79 5.22
CA GLY A 14 -12.01 44.05 4.17
C GLY A 14 -12.37 42.75 3.46
N TYR A 15 -13.66 42.52 3.20
CA TYR A 15 -14.27 41.24 2.82
C TYR A 15 -13.81 40.64 1.47
N VAL A 16 -12.73 41.15 0.88
CA VAL A 16 -12.11 40.68 -0.35
C VAL A 16 -10.58 40.76 -0.17
N SER A 17 -9.97 39.71 0.36
CA SER A 17 -8.52 39.60 0.41
C SER A 17 -7.98 38.89 -0.83
N PRO A 18 -6.94 39.40 -1.49
CA PRO A 18 -6.20 38.67 -2.52
C PRO A 18 -5.68 37.31 -2.02
N ALA A 19 -5.40 37.18 -0.72
CA ALA A 19 -4.95 35.93 -0.10
C ALA A 19 -6.05 34.84 -0.05
N ALA A 20 -7.30 35.23 -0.27
CA ALA A 20 -8.45 34.34 -0.35
C ALA A 20 -8.79 33.89 -1.79
N ASN A 21 -7.96 34.20 -2.78
CA ASN A 21 -8.16 33.78 -4.17
C ASN A 21 -7.12 32.72 -4.59
N LEU A 22 -7.03 31.63 -3.81
CA LEU A 22 -6.15 30.51 -4.14
C LEU A 22 -6.65 29.82 -5.43
N PRO A 23 -5.80 29.70 -6.47
CA PRO A 23 -6.22 29.11 -7.73
C PRO A 23 -6.28 27.58 -7.58
N LEU A 24 -7.42 27.05 -7.15
CA LEU A 24 -7.57 25.62 -6.83
C LEU A 24 -7.41 24.69 -8.04
N LYS A 25 -7.92 25.11 -9.20
CA LYS A 25 -7.85 24.32 -10.43
C LYS A 25 -6.40 23.91 -10.81
N PRO A 26 -5.42 24.84 -10.90
CA PRO A 26 -4.04 24.47 -11.21
C PRO A 26 -3.31 23.75 -10.08
N MET A 27 -3.86 23.68 -8.87
CA MET A 27 -3.30 22.85 -7.79
C MET A 27 -3.60 21.37 -8.01
N VAL A 28 -4.77 21.03 -8.58
CA VAL A 28 -5.13 19.63 -8.87
C VAL A 28 -4.17 19.04 -9.90
N GLY A 29 -3.61 17.88 -9.59
CA GLY A 29 -2.59 17.19 -10.38
C GLY A 29 -1.16 17.65 -10.11
N LYS A 30 -0.94 18.53 -9.12
CA LYS A 30 0.41 18.92 -8.65
C LYS A 30 0.80 18.16 -7.40
N ASP A 31 2.11 17.98 -7.23
CA ASP A 31 2.69 17.44 -6.01
C ASP A 31 2.55 18.46 -4.87
N LEU A 32 2.26 17.93 -3.68
CA LEU A 32 2.18 18.63 -2.41
C LEU A 32 2.95 17.81 -1.38
N CYS A 33 3.73 18.47 -0.53
CA CYS A 33 4.39 17.85 0.60
C CYS A 33 3.99 18.53 1.90
N VAL A 34 3.55 17.71 2.87
CA VAL A 34 3.29 18.15 4.25
C VAL A 34 4.52 17.80 5.09
N ASN A 35 5.09 18.81 5.72
CA ASN A 35 6.21 18.66 6.63
C ASN A 35 5.70 18.61 8.08
N ILE A 36 6.01 17.52 8.77
CA ILE A 36 5.67 17.31 10.18
C ILE A 36 6.97 17.39 10.98
N GLU A 37 7.05 18.34 11.90
CA GLU A 37 8.19 18.47 12.81
C GLU A 37 8.14 17.37 13.87
N LEU A 38 9.25 16.63 14.01
CA LEU A 38 9.43 15.56 14.98
C LEU A 38 10.17 16.07 16.23
N ASP A 39 9.99 15.36 17.33
CA ASP A 39 10.81 15.59 18.53
C ASP A 39 12.30 15.32 18.21
N GLY A 40 13.18 16.23 18.62
CA GLY A 40 14.61 16.13 18.30
C GLY A 40 15.05 16.85 17.01
N GLY A 41 14.13 17.53 16.32
CA GLY A 41 14.46 18.46 15.23
C GLY A 41 14.46 17.85 13.82
N GLY A 42 14.08 16.57 13.69
CA GLY A 42 13.83 15.93 12.41
C GLY A 42 12.51 16.39 11.76
N LYS A 43 12.34 16.08 10.48
CA LYS A 43 11.08 16.30 9.76
C LYS A 43 10.62 15.00 9.11
N ARG A 44 9.35 14.66 9.31
CA ARG A 44 8.66 13.65 8.52
C ARG A 44 7.97 14.32 7.34
N HIS A 45 8.17 13.76 6.16
CA HIS A 45 7.51 14.21 4.96
C HIS A 45 6.30 13.33 4.65
N ILE A 46 5.21 13.95 4.23
CA ILE A 46 4.09 13.26 3.58
C ILE A 46 3.85 13.96 2.25
N SER A 47 4.47 13.43 1.21
CA SER A 47 4.30 13.83 -0.19
C SER A 47 3.15 13.09 -0.88
N GLY A 48 2.52 13.74 -1.85
CA GLY A 48 1.45 13.16 -2.65
C GLY A 48 0.93 14.12 -3.71
N LEU A 49 0.03 13.62 -4.56
CA LEU A 49 -0.67 14.43 -5.57
C LEU A 49 -1.96 15.02 -5.00
N VAL A 50 -2.21 16.28 -5.30
CA VAL A 50 -3.51 16.91 -5.03
C VAL A 50 -4.52 16.37 -6.04
N THR A 51 -5.46 15.55 -5.60
CA THR A 51 -6.48 14.94 -6.47
C THR A 51 -7.83 15.65 -6.42
N ALA A 52 -8.07 16.41 -5.35
CA ALA A 52 -9.21 17.31 -5.25
C ALA A 52 -8.86 18.53 -4.40
N ALA A 53 -9.45 19.66 -4.72
CA ALA A 53 -9.30 20.90 -3.97
C ALA A 53 -10.65 21.61 -3.91
N ARG A 54 -11.04 22.11 -2.74
CA ARG A 54 -12.28 22.88 -2.57
C ARG A 54 -12.14 24.01 -1.55
N VAL A 55 -12.95 25.04 -1.75
CA VAL A 55 -13.22 26.04 -0.71
C VAL A 55 -14.24 25.43 0.25
N VAL A 56 -13.92 25.41 1.54
CA VAL A 56 -14.83 24.92 2.59
C VAL A 56 -15.80 26.03 3.01
N GLY A 57 -15.27 27.26 3.15
CA GLY A 57 -16.06 28.43 3.55
C GLY A 57 -15.24 29.39 4.39
N HIS A 58 -15.93 30.22 5.16
CA HIS A 58 -15.31 31.15 6.09
C HIS A 58 -15.31 30.60 7.52
N GLU A 59 -14.19 30.80 8.22
CA GLU A 59 -14.09 30.63 9.65
C GLU A 59 -13.60 31.95 10.26
N GLY A 60 -14.54 32.72 10.82
CA GLY A 60 -14.28 34.06 11.31
C GLY A 60 -13.81 34.98 10.17
N ARG A 61 -12.58 35.49 10.27
CA ARG A 61 -11.98 36.39 9.27
C ARG A 61 -11.23 35.67 8.17
N SER A 62 -11.17 34.34 8.18
CA SER A 62 -10.31 33.56 7.30
C SER A 62 -11.10 32.61 6.41
N VAL A 63 -10.54 32.32 5.24
CA VAL A 63 -11.11 31.34 4.31
C VAL A 63 -10.41 30.00 4.51
N THR A 64 -11.20 28.95 4.62
CA THR A 64 -10.74 27.58 4.81
C THR A 64 -10.85 26.81 3.50
N TYR A 65 -9.80 26.04 3.21
CA TYR A 65 -9.67 25.19 2.04
C TYR A 65 -9.41 23.76 2.46
N GLU A 66 -9.80 22.84 1.60
CA GLU A 66 -9.54 21.42 1.77
C GLU A 66 -8.87 20.88 0.51
N LEU A 67 -7.72 20.24 0.70
CA LEU A 67 -6.99 19.53 -0.35
C LEU A 67 -7.02 18.03 -0.03
N ARG A 68 -7.47 17.23 -0.99
CA ARG A 68 -7.29 15.77 -0.96
C ARG A 68 -5.95 15.44 -1.59
N MET A 69 -5.11 14.75 -0.83
CA MET A 69 -3.79 14.30 -1.24
C MET A 69 -3.77 12.77 -1.29
N GLU A 70 -3.42 12.20 -2.43
CA GLU A 70 -3.31 10.76 -2.66
C GLU A 70 -1.96 10.44 -3.31
N PRO A 71 -1.41 9.23 -3.13
CA PRO A 71 -0.18 8.86 -3.81
C PRO A 71 -0.36 8.83 -5.33
N TRP A 72 0.75 8.86 -6.06
CA TRP A 72 0.75 8.96 -7.52
C TRP A 72 0.07 7.77 -8.19
N VAL A 73 0.05 6.61 -7.53
CA VAL A 73 -0.66 5.41 -8.02
C VAL A 73 -2.17 5.62 -8.18
N LYS A 74 -2.73 6.70 -7.63
CA LYS A 74 -4.11 7.11 -7.90
C LYS A 74 -4.34 7.38 -9.39
N LEU A 75 -3.33 7.85 -10.12
CA LEU A 75 -3.39 8.09 -11.56
C LEU A 75 -3.74 6.81 -12.34
N LEU A 76 -3.28 5.65 -11.88
CA LEU A 76 -3.56 4.36 -12.50
C LEU A 76 -5.04 3.98 -12.45
N THR A 77 -5.83 4.59 -11.56
CA THR A 77 -7.29 4.37 -11.48
C THR A 77 -8.08 5.15 -12.53
N HIS A 78 -7.42 6.05 -13.27
CA HIS A 78 -8.04 6.88 -14.31
C HIS A 78 -7.88 6.31 -15.72
N THR A 79 -7.24 5.16 -15.87
CA THR A 79 -7.06 4.46 -17.14
C THR A 79 -7.40 2.99 -16.98
N SER A 80 -7.86 2.37 -18.06
CA SER A 80 -8.21 0.95 -18.16
C SER A 80 -7.95 0.49 -19.58
N ASP A 81 -7.47 -0.74 -19.75
CA ASP A 81 -7.08 -1.23 -21.08
C ASP A 81 -7.25 -2.75 -21.24
N TYR A 82 -7.01 -3.22 -22.47
CA TYR A 82 -6.93 -4.62 -22.87
C TYR A 82 -5.53 -4.92 -23.43
N LYS A 83 -4.58 -5.20 -22.55
CA LYS A 83 -3.17 -5.45 -22.90
C LYS A 83 -2.81 -6.93 -22.74
N ALA A 84 -2.07 -7.47 -23.69
CA ALA A 84 -1.53 -8.83 -23.63
C ALA A 84 -0.01 -8.79 -23.47
N PHE A 85 0.48 -9.42 -22.41
CA PHE A 85 1.89 -9.55 -22.08
C PHE A 85 2.33 -10.99 -22.32
N GLN A 86 3.39 -11.18 -23.10
CA GLN A 86 3.86 -12.50 -23.50
C GLN A 86 5.31 -12.69 -23.15
N ASN A 87 5.65 -13.88 -22.65
CA ASN A 87 7.02 -14.27 -22.31
C ASN A 87 7.72 -13.25 -21.40
N LYS A 88 7.00 -12.79 -20.37
CA LYS A 88 7.46 -11.79 -19.39
C LYS A 88 7.29 -12.32 -17.98
N THR A 89 8.21 -12.00 -17.09
CA THR A 89 7.97 -12.21 -15.65
C THR A 89 6.94 -11.21 -15.16
N VAL A 90 6.33 -11.46 -14.00
CA VAL A 90 5.44 -10.47 -13.39
C VAL A 90 6.16 -9.15 -13.15
N VAL A 91 7.43 -9.17 -12.73
CA VAL A 91 8.22 -7.94 -12.54
C VAL A 91 8.39 -7.15 -13.84
N ASP A 92 8.64 -7.83 -14.97
CA ASP A 92 8.73 -7.16 -16.28
C ASP A 92 7.39 -6.50 -16.68
N ILE A 93 6.26 -7.13 -16.32
CA ILE A 93 4.92 -6.58 -16.57
C ILE A 93 4.67 -5.36 -15.67
N LEU A 94 5.02 -5.45 -14.38
CA LEU A 94 4.92 -4.32 -13.46
C LEU A 94 5.74 -3.14 -13.97
N ASP A 95 6.98 -3.37 -14.42
CA ASP A 95 7.84 -2.33 -14.98
C ASP A 95 7.23 -1.69 -16.24
N GLU A 96 6.68 -2.49 -17.16
CA GLU A 96 6.10 -1.98 -18.40
C GLU A 96 4.90 -1.07 -18.14
N VAL A 97 4.00 -1.46 -17.25
CA VAL A 97 2.83 -0.66 -16.89
C VAL A 97 3.23 0.59 -16.10
N LEU A 98 4.15 0.45 -15.13
CA LEU A 98 4.57 1.57 -14.28
C LEU A 98 5.43 2.59 -15.05
N ALA A 99 6.13 2.19 -16.13
CA ALA A 99 6.96 3.08 -16.95
C ALA A 99 6.16 4.17 -17.69
N GLU A 100 4.85 4.00 -17.86
CA GLU A 100 3.97 5.03 -18.44
C GLU A 100 3.80 6.26 -17.51
N TYR A 101 4.20 6.13 -16.24
CA TYR A 101 4.03 7.16 -15.21
C TYR A 101 5.39 7.71 -14.77
N PRO A 102 5.59 9.05 -14.76
CA PRO A 102 6.88 9.68 -14.49
C PRO A 102 7.18 9.77 -12.98
N TYR A 103 7.02 8.67 -12.24
CA TYR A 103 7.21 8.63 -10.79
C TYR A 103 8.18 7.52 -10.38
N PRO A 104 8.93 7.71 -9.29
CA PRO A 104 9.94 6.76 -8.87
C PRO A 104 9.32 5.47 -8.32
N VAL A 105 9.91 4.34 -8.73
CA VAL A 105 9.62 2.99 -8.25
C VAL A 105 10.93 2.33 -7.85
N GLU A 106 10.97 1.74 -6.65
CA GLU A 106 12.08 0.94 -6.16
C GLU A 106 11.61 -0.50 -5.93
N LYS A 107 12.41 -1.48 -6.38
CA LYS A 107 12.11 -2.90 -6.20
C LYS A 107 13.09 -3.49 -5.19
N ARG A 108 12.57 -3.99 -4.07
CA ARG A 108 13.30 -4.70 -3.00
C ARG A 108 12.79 -6.14 -2.92
N LEU A 109 12.95 -6.87 -4.02
CA LEU A 109 12.46 -8.23 -4.23
C LEU A 109 13.59 -9.23 -4.05
N VAL A 110 13.34 -10.32 -3.32
CA VAL A 110 14.31 -11.42 -3.11
C VAL A 110 13.91 -12.71 -3.80
N GLU A 111 12.62 -12.87 -4.11
CA GLU A 111 12.10 -14.04 -4.81
C GLU A 111 12.40 -13.97 -6.31
N SER A 112 12.42 -15.15 -6.95
CA SER A 112 12.51 -15.26 -8.41
C SER A 112 11.14 -15.57 -9.00
N TYR A 113 10.68 -14.75 -9.95
CA TYR A 113 9.37 -14.89 -10.58
C TYR A 113 9.50 -15.60 -11.92
N PRO A 114 8.67 -16.62 -12.21
CA PRO A 114 8.75 -17.34 -13.48
C PRO A 114 8.22 -16.49 -14.63
N VAL A 115 8.66 -16.83 -15.83
CA VAL A 115 8.20 -16.20 -17.07
C VAL A 115 6.79 -16.71 -17.38
N ARG A 116 5.85 -15.77 -17.57
CA ARG A 116 4.50 -16.06 -18.05
C ARG A 116 4.50 -16.16 -19.55
N THR A 117 3.99 -17.27 -20.09
CA THR A 117 3.73 -17.41 -21.53
C THR A 117 2.71 -16.37 -21.99
N TRP A 118 1.67 -16.15 -21.18
CA TRP A 118 0.59 -15.24 -21.50
C TRP A 118 -0.01 -14.65 -20.23
N GLN A 119 -0.10 -13.32 -20.14
CA GLN A 119 -0.79 -12.59 -19.08
C GLN A 119 -1.62 -11.47 -19.71
N VAL A 120 -2.84 -11.27 -19.24
CA VAL A 120 -3.74 -10.25 -19.78
C VAL A 120 -4.19 -9.30 -18.69
N GLN A 121 -4.20 -8.01 -19.01
CA GLN A 121 -5.03 -6.99 -18.38
C GLN A 121 -6.32 -6.92 -19.19
N TYR A 122 -7.48 -7.26 -18.60
CA TYR A 122 -8.72 -7.42 -19.36
C TYR A 122 -9.83 -6.48 -18.88
N GLY A 123 -9.81 -5.24 -19.37
CA GLY A 123 -10.86 -4.26 -19.06
C GLY A 123 -10.88 -3.79 -17.60
N GLU A 124 -9.80 -4.05 -16.87
CA GLU A 124 -9.55 -3.56 -15.51
C GLU A 124 -8.62 -2.33 -15.57
N THR A 125 -8.65 -1.50 -14.52
CA THR A 125 -7.73 -0.36 -14.45
C THR A 125 -6.29 -0.81 -14.31
N ASP A 126 -5.32 0.03 -14.69
CA ASP A 126 -3.90 -0.29 -14.45
C ASP A 126 -3.65 -0.59 -12.97
N PHE A 127 -4.34 0.11 -12.07
CA PHE A 127 -4.21 -0.09 -10.64
C PHE A 127 -4.70 -1.48 -10.24
N ASP A 128 -5.90 -1.87 -10.65
CA ASP A 128 -6.49 -3.16 -10.31
C ASP A 128 -5.67 -4.32 -10.88
N PHE A 129 -5.16 -4.17 -12.11
CA PHE A 129 -4.29 -5.15 -12.74
C PHE A 129 -3.01 -5.39 -11.94
N LEU A 130 -2.31 -4.30 -11.58
CA LEU A 130 -1.11 -4.39 -10.77
C LEU A 130 -1.39 -4.95 -9.38
N GLN A 131 -2.47 -4.53 -8.72
CA GLN A 131 -2.84 -5.07 -7.41
C GLN A 131 -3.10 -6.58 -7.48
N ARG A 132 -3.85 -7.03 -8.49
CA ARG A 132 -4.15 -8.45 -8.69
C ARG A 132 -2.87 -9.27 -8.89
N LEU A 133 -1.99 -8.82 -9.79
CA LEU A 133 -0.70 -9.48 -10.04
C LEU A 133 0.18 -9.51 -8.78
N MET A 134 0.31 -8.38 -8.10
CA MET A 134 1.12 -8.29 -6.88
C MET A 134 0.58 -9.23 -5.79
N GLN A 135 -0.74 -9.29 -5.60
CA GLN A 135 -1.39 -10.17 -4.62
C GLN A 135 -1.28 -11.66 -4.95
N GLU A 136 -1.30 -12.02 -6.23
CA GLU A 136 -1.08 -13.39 -6.70
C GLU A 136 0.35 -13.85 -6.37
N TRP A 137 1.32 -12.96 -6.55
CA TRP A 137 2.74 -13.25 -6.45
C TRP A 137 3.40 -12.86 -5.12
N GLY A 138 2.59 -12.47 -4.13
CA GLY A 138 3.10 -12.13 -2.79
C GLY A 138 3.92 -10.84 -2.74
N ILE A 139 3.81 -10.00 -3.77
CA ILE A 139 4.40 -8.67 -3.78
C ILE A 139 3.44 -7.73 -3.04
N TYR A 140 3.98 -6.96 -2.11
CA TYR A 140 3.28 -5.87 -1.45
C TYR A 140 4.09 -4.59 -1.61
N TRP A 141 3.52 -3.46 -1.19
CA TRP A 141 4.12 -2.16 -1.45
C TRP A 141 3.81 -1.13 -0.38
N TRP A 142 4.65 -0.10 -0.31
CA TRP A 142 4.44 1.11 0.47
C TRP A 142 5.09 2.32 -0.22
N PHE A 143 4.95 3.50 0.38
CA PHE A 143 5.60 4.72 -0.08
C PHE A 143 6.68 5.17 0.89
N GLU A 144 7.88 5.46 0.37
CA GLU A 144 8.90 6.22 1.09
C GLU A 144 8.81 7.69 0.66
N HIS A 145 8.53 8.57 1.61
CA HIS A 145 8.32 9.99 1.37
C HIS A 145 9.61 10.79 1.55
N SER A 146 9.80 11.76 0.68
CA SER A 146 10.84 12.79 0.72
C SER A 146 10.21 14.17 0.56
N GLU A 147 10.99 15.23 0.73
CA GLU A 147 10.49 16.60 0.60
C GLU A 147 9.87 16.87 -0.78
N ASP A 148 10.51 16.37 -1.84
CA ASP A 148 10.12 16.68 -3.23
C ASP A 148 9.28 15.59 -3.90
N SER A 149 9.22 14.37 -3.34
CA SER A 149 8.56 13.23 -4.00
C SER A 149 8.24 12.08 -3.04
N HIS A 150 7.50 11.08 -3.51
CA HIS A 150 7.34 9.78 -2.84
C HIS A 150 7.65 8.64 -3.81
N THR A 151 8.42 7.66 -3.34
CA THR A 151 8.82 6.48 -4.10
C THR A 151 7.93 5.31 -3.76
N LEU A 152 7.34 4.67 -4.78
CA LEU A 152 6.66 3.39 -4.61
C LEU A 152 7.71 2.30 -4.40
N VAL A 153 7.70 1.66 -3.23
CA VAL A 153 8.60 0.54 -2.94
C VAL A 153 7.82 -0.76 -3.06
N LEU A 154 8.27 -1.65 -3.95
CA LEU A 154 7.75 -3.01 -4.12
C LEU A 154 8.62 -3.99 -3.34
N ALA A 155 8.01 -4.91 -2.59
CA ALA A 155 8.72 -5.85 -1.73
C ALA A 155 8.00 -7.20 -1.61
N ASP A 156 8.75 -8.24 -1.29
CA ASP A 156 8.25 -9.61 -1.05
C ASP A 156 8.80 -10.22 0.26
N ALA A 157 9.70 -9.52 0.96
CA ALA A 157 10.34 -10.03 2.17
C ALA A 157 10.51 -8.99 3.27
N ILE A 158 10.62 -9.45 4.52
CA ILE A 158 10.83 -8.58 5.69
C ILE A 158 12.14 -7.79 5.63
N SER A 159 13.16 -8.31 4.94
CA SER A 159 14.46 -7.66 4.74
C SER A 159 14.39 -6.38 3.92
N ALA A 160 13.28 -6.13 3.22
CA ALA A 160 13.06 -4.90 2.47
C ALA A 160 12.75 -3.68 3.38
N HIS A 161 12.33 -3.94 4.62
CA HIS A 161 11.97 -2.91 5.60
C HIS A 161 13.21 -2.38 6.33
N LYS A 162 13.18 -1.08 6.64
CA LYS A 162 14.18 -0.40 7.45
C LYS A 162 13.50 0.10 8.72
N ALA A 163 14.22 0.07 9.84
CA ALA A 163 13.76 0.75 11.05
C ALA A 163 13.63 2.25 10.78
N CYS A 164 12.60 2.90 11.35
CA CYS A 164 12.46 4.34 11.29
C CYS A 164 13.70 4.98 11.97
N PRO A 165 14.52 5.77 11.26
CA PRO A 165 15.74 6.34 11.83
C PRO A 165 15.47 7.27 13.01
N ASP A 166 14.37 8.04 12.93
CA ASP A 166 14.01 9.08 13.89
C ASP A 166 13.24 8.55 15.10
N SER A 167 12.72 7.32 15.02
CA SER A 167 11.94 6.71 16.11
C SER A 167 12.08 5.19 16.11
N PRO A 168 13.28 4.65 16.45
CA PRO A 168 13.51 3.22 16.47
C PRO A 168 12.80 2.51 17.63
N LEU A 169 12.38 3.26 18.66
CA LEU A 169 11.77 2.73 19.88
C LEU A 169 10.73 3.72 20.40
N VAL A 170 9.47 3.28 20.46
CA VAL A 170 8.36 4.10 20.97
C VAL A 170 7.95 3.59 22.33
N GLU A 171 7.93 4.48 23.33
CA GLU A 171 7.51 4.14 24.68
C GLU A 171 5.98 4.02 24.78
N TRP A 172 5.50 3.16 25.68
CA TRP A 172 4.11 3.14 26.10
C TRP A 172 3.93 3.94 27.39
N HIS A 173 2.94 4.85 27.41
CA HIS A 173 2.52 5.56 28.62
C HIS A 173 1.01 5.62 28.71
N GLN A 174 0.47 5.54 29.92
CA GLN A 174 -0.95 5.77 30.14
C GLN A 174 -1.32 7.20 29.72
N GLU A 175 -2.49 7.35 29.10
CA GLU A 175 -3.01 8.63 28.66
C GLU A 175 -3.09 9.64 29.82
N GLY A 176 -2.60 10.86 29.58
CA GLY A 176 -2.57 11.95 30.57
C GLY A 176 -1.33 12.01 31.47
N LEU A 177 -0.38 11.07 31.37
CA LEU A 177 0.83 11.02 32.22
C LEU A 177 2.09 11.67 31.61
N LYS A 178 2.10 12.01 30.31
CA LYS A 178 3.18 12.77 29.63
C LYS A 178 2.60 13.64 28.50
N LEU A 179 3.10 14.86 28.33
CA LEU A 179 2.63 15.83 27.32
C LEU A 179 3.74 16.27 26.36
N ASP A 180 4.96 15.82 26.61
CA ASP A 180 6.21 16.42 26.15
C ASP A 180 7.04 15.50 25.24
N LYS A 181 6.55 14.29 24.95
CA LYS A 181 7.16 13.35 24.00
C LYS A 181 6.10 12.56 23.24
N GLU A 182 6.46 12.02 22.10
CA GLU A 182 5.66 11.02 21.38
C GLU A 182 5.63 9.67 22.12
N PHE A 183 4.43 9.09 22.27
CA PHE A 183 4.23 7.77 22.87
C PHE A 183 2.97 7.08 22.33
N ILE A 184 2.91 5.76 22.49
CA ILE A 184 1.67 5.00 22.38
C ILE A 184 0.97 4.94 23.74
N HIS A 185 -0.34 5.10 23.76
CA HIS A 185 -1.14 4.95 24.97
C HIS A 185 -2.10 3.76 24.91
N THR A 186 -2.38 3.25 23.71
CA THR A 186 -3.23 2.09 23.52
C THR A 186 -2.46 1.00 22.79
N ILE A 187 -2.58 -0.23 23.29
CA ILE A 187 -2.15 -1.45 22.61
C ILE A 187 -3.31 -2.44 22.72
N THR A 188 -3.77 -2.98 21.59
CA THR A 188 -4.83 -3.98 21.55
C THR A 188 -4.35 -5.17 20.72
N ALA A 189 -4.24 -6.32 21.38
CA ALA A 189 -3.96 -7.59 20.71
C ALA A 189 -5.28 -8.24 20.27
N ASN A 190 -5.35 -8.61 19.00
CA ASN A 190 -6.48 -9.28 18.38
C ASN A 190 -6.05 -10.65 17.86
N GLU A 191 -6.75 -11.68 18.30
CA GLU A 191 -6.58 -13.06 17.85
C GLU A 191 -7.85 -13.53 17.15
N SER A 192 -7.71 -14.18 15.99
CA SER A 192 -8.83 -14.68 15.20
C SER A 192 -8.56 -16.07 14.63
N LEU A 193 -9.63 -16.87 14.54
CA LEU A 193 -9.58 -18.18 13.89
C LEU A 193 -9.19 -18.02 12.42
N ARG A 194 -8.33 -18.90 11.92
CA ARG A 194 -7.89 -18.96 10.52
C ARG A 194 -7.87 -20.39 10.01
N THR A 195 -8.02 -20.53 8.70
CA THR A 195 -7.69 -21.74 7.95
C THR A 195 -6.26 -22.18 8.27
N GLY A 196 -6.04 -23.48 8.42
CA GLY A 196 -4.74 -24.06 8.75
C GLY A 196 -3.96 -24.62 7.57
N GLN A 197 -4.65 -24.88 6.48
CA GLN A 197 -4.10 -25.54 5.31
C GLN A 197 -4.71 -24.96 4.04
N TRP A 198 -3.86 -24.68 3.06
CA TRP A 198 -4.27 -24.28 1.72
C TRP A 198 -3.85 -25.34 0.71
N VAL A 199 -4.74 -25.66 -0.22
CA VAL A 199 -4.50 -26.58 -1.33
C VAL A 199 -4.82 -25.88 -2.63
N LEU A 200 -3.85 -25.82 -3.54
CA LEU A 200 -4.07 -25.46 -4.93
C LEU A 200 -3.85 -26.69 -5.79
N ASP A 201 -4.63 -26.85 -6.85
CA ASP A 201 -4.41 -27.88 -7.89
C ASP A 201 -4.64 -27.28 -9.27
N ASP A 202 -4.10 -27.92 -10.30
CA ASP A 202 -4.31 -27.53 -11.69
C ASP A 202 -4.12 -28.70 -12.66
N PHE A 203 -4.30 -28.46 -13.95
CA PHE A 203 -4.18 -29.44 -15.02
C PHE A 203 -3.28 -28.95 -16.16
N ASP A 204 -2.21 -29.68 -16.42
CA ASP A 204 -1.35 -29.50 -17.59
C ASP A 204 -1.73 -30.49 -18.70
N PHE A 205 -2.33 -29.98 -19.78
CA PHE A 205 -2.73 -30.81 -20.93
C PHE A 205 -1.53 -31.41 -21.68
N THR A 206 -0.33 -30.84 -21.57
CA THR A 206 0.89 -31.38 -22.17
C THR A 206 1.47 -32.55 -21.35
N LYS A 207 1.13 -32.60 -20.06
CA LYS A 207 1.51 -33.68 -19.13
C LYS A 207 0.27 -34.13 -18.32
N PRO A 208 -0.72 -34.77 -18.97
CA PRO A 208 -2.04 -35.04 -18.36
C PRO A 208 -2.01 -36.05 -17.19
N ARG A 209 -0.84 -36.64 -16.88
CA ARG A 209 -0.64 -37.54 -15.73
C ARG A 209 0.15 -36.89 -14.59
N SER A 210 0.58 -35.64 -14.75
CA SER A 210 1.25 -34.89 -13.69
C SER A 210 0.29 -34.65 -12.53
N LEU A 211 0.78 -34.85 -11.31
CA LEU A 211 0.09 -34.46 -10.09
C LEU A 211 0.56 -33.06 -9.72
N LEU A 212 -0.30 -32.06 -9.96
CA LEU A 212 0.01 -30.65 -9.72
C LEU A 212 -0.46 -30.17 -8.35
N ALA A 213 -1.34 -30.90 -7.67
CA ALA A 213 -1.80 -30.56 -6.33
C ALA A 213 -0.64 -30.24 -5.37
N ASN A 214 -0.72 -29.05 -4.78
CA ASN A 214 0.19 -28.55 -3.77
C ASN A 214 -0.56 -28.23 -2.50
N THR A 215 0.03 -28.57 -1.36
CA THR A 215 -0.58 -28.41 -0.05
C THR A 215 0.41 -27.74 0.88
N VAL A 216 0.01 -26.63 1.50
CA VAL A 216 0.79 -25.97 2.55
C VAL A 216 -0.05 -25.89 3.80
N ALA A 217 0.42 -26.52 4.88
CA ALA A 217 -0.18 -26.44 6.20
C ALA A 217 0.66 -25.52 7.10
N ASN A 218 0.03 -24.52 7.70
CA ASN A 218 0.62 -23.63 8.70
C ASN A 218 -0.44 -23.25 9.76
N PRO A 219 -0.94 -24.21 10.54
CA PRO A 219 -1.98 -23.98 11.52
C PRO A 219 -1.50 -23.06 12.64
N ARG A 220 -2.42 -22.27 13.18
CA ARG A 220 -2.19 -21.45 14.39
C ARG A 220 -2.38 -22.31 15.64
N GLU A 221 -1.81 -21.88 16.76
CA GLU A 221 -2.02 -22.49 18.08
C GLU A 221 -3.38 -22.07 18.68
N THR A 222 -4.45 -22.22 17.90
CA THR A 222 -5.83 -21.92 18.29
C THR A 222 -6.70 -23.16 18.12
N GLY A 223 -7.86 -23.21 18.78
CA GLY A 223 -8.84 -24.27 18.53
C GLY A 223 -9.29 -24.27 17.06
N HIS A 224 -9.59 -25.46 16.51
CA HIS A 224 -10.10 -25.62 15.13
C HIS A 224 -9.20 -25.06 14.01
N ALA A 225 -7.90 -24.94 14.25
CA ALA A 225 -6.97 -24.32 13.31
C ALA A 225 -6.46 -25.23 12.19
N THR A 226 -7.08 -26.39 11.95
CA THR A 226 -6.61 -27.39 10.96
C THR A 226 -7.54 -27.52 9.76
N TYR A 227 -8.57 -26.68 9.65
CA TYR A 227 -9.46 -26.71 8.48
C TYR A 227 -8.71 -26.32 7.21
N GLU A 228 -9.05 -27.02 6.13
CA GLU A 228 -8.49 -26.86 4.79
C GLU A 228 -9.32 -25.88 3.97
N HIS A 229 -8.64 -25.12 3.12
CA HIS A 229 -9.24 -24.44 1.98
C HIS A 229 -8.63 -24.99 0.69
N TYR A 230 -9.47 -25.39 -0.25
CA TYR A 230 -9.09 -25.93 -1.54
C TYR A 230 -9.54 -24.99 -2.65
N GLU A 231 -8.67 -24.69 -3.60
CA GLU A 231 -8.94 -23.82 -4.74
C GLU A 231 -8.46 -24.44 -6.06
N TRP A 232 -9.27 -24.31 -7.10
CA TRP A 232 -9.00 -24.72 -8.47
C TRP A 232 -9.71 -23.76 -9.44
N PRO A 233 -9.07 -23.34 -10.55
CA PRO A 233 -7.69 -23.64 -10.93
C PRO A 233 -6.66 -22.86 -10.09
N GLY A 234 -5.42 -23.36 -10.06
CA GLY A 234 -4.30 -22.75 -9.36
C GLY A 234 -3.48 -21.75 -10.19
N ASP A 235 -3.68 -21.75 -11.51
CA ASP A 235 -2.98 -20.95 -12.53
C ASP A 235 -1.46 -21.19 -12.60
N TYR A 236 -1.07 -22.47 -12.59
CA TYR A 236 0.32 -22.89 -12.78
C TYR A 236 0.43 -24.24 -13.50
N PHE A 237 1.56 -24.45 -14.18
CA PHE A 237 1.88 -25.72 -14.86
C PHE A 237 3.14 -26.40 -14.32
N ASP A 238 3.89 -25.71 -13.46
CA ASP A 238 5.06 -26.23 -12.79
C ASP A 238 4.79 -26.41 -11.30
N LYS A 239 5.30 -27.50 -10.73
CA LYS A 239 5.07 -27.82 -9.33
C LYS A 239 5.72 -26.82 -8.38
N SER A 240 6.94 -26.35 -8.68
CA SER A 240 7.65 -25.41 -7.81
C SER A 240 6.94 -24.05 -7.76
N GLU A 241 6.32 -23.66 -8.87
CA GLU A 241 5.46 -22.48 -8.93
C GLU A 241 4.20 -22.66 -8.08
N GLY A 242 3.52 -23.81 -8.20
CA GLY A 242 2.36 -24.13 -7.38
C GLY A 242 2.68 -24.16 -5.88
N GLU A 243 3.87 -24.64 -5.48
CA GLU A 243 4.37 -24.58 -4.10
C GLU A 243 4.51 -23.13 -3.62
N MET A 244 5.10 -22.25 -4.44
CA MET A 244 5.23 -20.81 -4.15
C MET A 244 3.85 -20.16 -3.97
N LEU A 245 2.94 -20.32 -4.93
CA LEU A 245 1.60 -19.72 -4.89
C LEU A 245 0.78 -20.23 -3.70
N THR A 246 0.82 -21.55 -3.42
CA THR A 246 0.11 -22.14 -2.27
C THR A 246 0.66 -21.60 -0.95
N ARG A 247 1.99 -21.41 -0.85
CA ARG A 247 2.64 -20.80 0.32
C ARG A 247 2.18 -19.35 0.51
N ILE A 248 2.19 -18.54 -0.55
CA ILE A 248 1.74 -17.13 -0.51
C ILE A 248 0.28 -17.07 -0.01
N ARG A 249 -0.61 -17.93 -0.53
CA ARG A 249 -2.01 -18.00 -0.08
C ARG A 249 -2.12 -18.37 1.39
N MET A 250 -1.39 -19.39 1.84
CA MET A 250 -1.40 -19.81 3.24
C MET A 250 -0.87 -18.71 4.18
N GLU A 251 0.22 -18.03 3.82
CA GLU A 251 0.78 -16.92 4.59
C GLU A 251 -0.18 -15.73 4.66
N ALA A 252 -0.77 -15.34 3.53
CA ALA A 252 -1.76 -14.26 3.45
C ALA A 252 -2.98 -14.54 4.33
N GLN A 253 -3.49 -15.78 4.34
CA GLN A 253 -4.63 -16.17 5.17
C GLN A 253 -4.29 -16.25 6.65
N ARG A 254 -3.08 -16.71 6.99
CA ARG A 254 -2.63 -16.81 8.38
C ARG A 254 -2.34 -15.44 9.00
N SER A 255 -1.84 -14.50 8.19
CA SER A 255 -1.31 -13.20 8.64
C SER A 255 -2.24 -12.39 9.54
N PRO A 256 -3.54 -12.21 9.24
CA PRO A 256 -4.44 -11.42 10.09
C PRO A 256 -4.96 -12.20 11.30
N GLY A 257 -4.49 -13.44 11.51
CA GLY A 257 -4.83 -14.26 12.67
C GLY A 257 -4.34 -13.69 14.00
N SER A 258 -3.18 -13.03 14.02
CA SER A 258 -2.68 -12.24 15.16
C SER A 258 -2.34 -10.85 14.68
N ARG A 259 -2.95 -9.84 15.29
CA ARG A 259 -2.68 -8.44 14.99
C ARG A 259 -2.60 -7.65 16.28
N VAL A 260 -1.61 -6.78 16.37
CA VAL A 260 -1.52 -5.77 17.42
C VAL A 260 -1.81 -4.42 16.80
N LEU A 261 -2.76 -3.69 17.39
CA LEU A 261 -3.07 -2.31 17.04
C LEU A 261 -2.50 -1.39 18.12
N GLY A 262 -1.68 -0.42 17.69
CA GLY A 262 -1.16 0.63 18.54
C GLY A 262 -1.89 1.95 18.28
N GLY A 263 -2.20 2.70 19.34
CA GLY A 263 -2.75 4.05 19.27
C GLY A 263 -1.91 5.01 20.10
N GLY A 264 -1.61 6.19 19.55
CA GLY A 264 -0.72 7.17 20.15
C GLY A 264 -0.62 8.44 19.31
N ASN A 265 0.01 9.46 19.88
CA ASN A 265 0.34 10.71 19.19
C ASN A 265 1.73 10.62 18.54
N ILE A 266 2.00 9.55 17.79
CA ILE A 266 3.26 9.38 17.05
C ILE A 266 3.15 10.20 15.77
N ARG A 267 4.17 11.00 15.49
CA ARG A 267 4.19 11.85 14.29
C ARG A 267 4.92 11.24 13.12
#